data_AF-A0A9P6B3U6-F1
#
_entry.id   AF-A0A9P6B3U6-F1
#
_cell.length_a   1.000
_cell.length_b   1.000
_cell.length_c   1.000
_cell.angle_alpha   90.00
_cell.angle_beta   90.00
_cell.angle_gamma   90.00
#
_symmetry.space_group_name_H-M   'P 1'
#
loop_
_entity.id
_entity.type
_entity.pdbx_description
1 polymer ?
#
loop_
_entity_poly.entity_id
_entity_poly.type
_entity_poly.pdbx_seq_one_letter_code
_entity_poly.pdbx_strand_id
1 'polypeptide(L)'
;MSVSSRASPPPPEVLSLIPPASFDAFPYETPYSIQNDLMHTLYSAIESRSVAIVESPTGTGKTLSLLTSALTWLKDEQNRSKKGQLNSLRHALETSSASEPRWVIEQSIARHKRALDQEEEEFAGRLAKARKREEIVRRKENGRVIKKTKLTNDPEPQDDSRFLPDDDDDEDKDMLPENIDPLVREQLKKLRSKTYASKNNAEEDPICTKIFFASRTHTQLTQAISELRKITGGEVTRAISLASRKNLCIHDTLRAQAGDLDEACREINTRPKESRCPFLPGIDEESRLLDFRDHALAHPKDIEDLVSLGREQKTCPYYGTRKAINRAELVTLPYNLLLQKPAREALGIDLKNHIILLIPFSQFTPEPCRTPFYNYHYPN
;
A
#
# COMPACT_ATOMS: atom_id res chain seq x y z
N MET A 1 21.45 -56.76 -20.99
CA MET A 1 21.01 -55.92 -19.86
C MET A 1 20.23 -54.74 -20.42
N SER A 2 18.91 -54.85 -20.42
CA SER A 2 17.97 -53.83 -20.89
C SER A 2 17.76 -52.79 -19.80
N VAL A 3 18.34 -51.60 -19.97
CA VAL A 3 18.14 -50.48 -19.05
C VAL A 3 16.87 -49.76 -19.45
N SER A 4 15.79 -50.04 -18.73
CA SER A 4 14.53 -49.33 -18.83
C SER A 4 14.70 -47.95 -18.18
N SER A 5 14.91 -46.90 -18.99
CA SER A 5 14.86 -45.52 -18.50
C SER A 5 13.40 -45.15 -18.25
N ARG A 6 13.01 -45.06 -16.97
CA ARG A 6 11.77 -44.37 -16.58
C ARG A 6 11.97 -42.89 -16.94
N ALA A 7 11.23 -42.42 -17.94
CA ALA A 7 11.10 -40.99 -18.19
C ALA A 7 10.48 -40.34 -16.94
N SER A 8 11.24 -39.45 -16.33
CA SER A 8 10.73 -38.51 -15.33
C SER A 8 9.54 -37.75 -15.94
N PRO A 9 8.46 -37.49 -15.20
CA PRO A 9 7.43 -36.58 -15.69
C PRO A 9 8.08 -35.23 -16.00
N PRO A 10 7.67 -34.53 -17.07
CA PRO A 10 8.18 -33.20 -17.36
C PRO A 10 7.93 -32.30 -16.15
N PRO A 11 8.89 -31.41 -15.79
CA PRO A 11 8.64 -30.42 -14.76
C PRO A 11 7.38 -29.62 -15.14
N PRO A 12 6.55 -29.21 -14.16
CA PRO A 12 5.38 -28.40 -14.45
C PRO A 12 5.82 -27.17 -15.23
N GLU A 13 5.18 -26.89 -16.36
CA GLU A 13 5.45 -25.72 -17.19
C GLU A 13 5.52 -24.49 -16.29
N VAL A 14 6.73 -23.99 -16.08
CA VAL A 14 6.94 -22.73 -15.38
C VAL A 14 6.41 -21.68 -16.34
N LEU A 15 5.19 -21.21 -16.09
CA LEU A 15 4.57 -20.10 -16.83
C LEU A 15 5.40 -18.84 -16.58
N SER A 16 6.51 -18.70 -17.30
CA SER A 16 7.36 -17.53 -17.25
C SER A 16 6.60 -16.34 -17.84
N LEU A 17 6.53 -15.25 -17.10
CA LEU A 17 5.91 -14.03 -17.60
C LEU A 17 6.77 -13.42 -18.70
N ILE A 18 6.16 -13.11 -19.83
CA ILE A 18 6.81 -12.42 -20.94
C ILE A 18 6.59 -10.91 -20.76
N PRO A 19 7.61 -10.06 -20.93
CA PRO A 19 7.43 -8.62 -20.92
C PRO A 19 6.36 -8.19 -21.94
N PRO A 20 5.38 -7.37 -21.57
CA PRO A 20 4.35 -6.92 -22.50
C PRO A 20 4.95 -6.00 -23.57
N ALA A 21 4.35 -5.98 -24.76
CA ALA A 21 4.82 -5.14 -25.87
C ALA A 21 4.63 -3.64 -25.62
N SER A 22 3.65 -3.28 -24.78
CA SER A 22 3.38 -1.92 -24.30
C SER A 22 3.16 -1.93 -22.79
N PHE A 23 3.56 -0.84 -22.13
CA PHE A 23 3.32 -0.64 -20.71
C PHE A 23 2.17 0.35 -20.53
N ASP A 24 0.94 -0.15 -20.42
CA ASP A 24 -0.27 0.69 -20.36
C ASP A 24 -0.32 1.61 -19.13
N ALA A 25 0.39 1.26 -18.06
CA ALA A 25 0.53 2.09 -16.87
C ALA A 25 1.49 3.28 -17.07
N PHE A 26 2.15 3.41 -18.23
CA PHE A 26 3.01 4.55 -18.50
C PHE A 26 2.16 5.79 -18.80
N PRO A 27 2.35 6.93 -18.10
CA PRO A 27 1.41 8.05 -18.16
C PRO A 27 1.50 8.90 -19.43
N TYR A 28 2.49 8.66 -20.30
CA TYR A 28 2.67 9.40 -21.55
C TYR A 28 2.35 8.48 -22.74
N GLU A 29 1.73 9.05 -23.79
CA GLU A 29 1.25 8.30 -24.97
C GLU A 29 2.36 7.46 -25.63
N THR A 30 3.59 7.97 -25.69
CA THR A 30 4.73 7.25 -26.27
C THR A 30 5.98 7.36 -25.39
N PRO A 31 6.40 6.29 -24.70
CA PRO A 31 7.69 6.24 -24.02
C PRO A 31 8.86 6.35 -25.02
N TYR A 32 9.97 6.95 -24.58
CA TYR A 32 11.20 6.97 -25.37
C TYR A 32 11.75 5.54 -25.54
N SER A 33 12.47 5.28 -26.63
CA SER A 33 13.09 3.96 -26.88
C SER A 33 13.93 3.47 -25.69
N ILE A 34 14.76 4.35 -25.14
CA ILE A 34 15.59 4.05 -23.95
C ILE A 34 14.76 3.70 -22.70
N GLN A 35 13.56 4.27 -22.56
CA GLN A 35 12.65 3.96 -21.46
C GLN A 35 12.00 2.60 -21.67
N ASN A 36 11.61 2.25 -22.90
CA ASN A 36 11.11 0.92 -23.23
C ASN A 36 12.17 -0.15 -22.97
N ASP A 37 13.39 0.03 -23.47
CA ASP A 37 14.50 -0.90 -23.26
C ASP A 37 14.76 -1.12 -21.76
N LEU A 38 14.75 -0.03 -20.98
CA LEU A 38 14.86 -0.07 -19.52
C LEU A 38 13.72 -0.87 -18.89
N MET A 39 12.46 -0.60 -19.26
CA MET A 39 11.29 -1.28 -18.71
C MET A 39 11.28 -2.79 -19.04
N HIS A 40 11.60 -3.17 -20.28
CA HIS A 40 11.70 -4.57 -20.70
C HIS A 40 12.83 -5.32 -19.97
N THR A 41 14.00 -4.68 -19.84
CA THR A 41 15.15 -5.26 -19.13
C THR A 41 14.82 -5.48 -17.67
N LEU A 42 14.20 -4.49 -17.02
CA LEU A 42 13.79 -4.58 -15.62
C LEU A 42 12.74 -5.67 -15.40
N TYR A 43 11.70 -5.72 -16.25
CA TYR A 43 10.66 -6.75 -16.16
C TYR A 43 11.27 -8.16 -16.26
N SER A 44 12.16 -8.37 -17.22
CA SER A 44 12.85 -9.66 -17.41
C SER A 44 13.75 -10.02 -16.23
N ALA A 45 14.46 -9.03 -15.66
CA ALA A 45 15.29 -9.22 -14.47
C ALA A 45 14.47 -9.61 -13.24
N ILE A 46 13.32 -8.96 -13.04
CA ILE A 46 12.38 -9.27 -11.96
C ILE A 46 11.86 -10.71 -12.12
N GLU A 47 11.41 -11.08 -13.32
CA GLU A 47 10.88 -12.42 -13.60
C GLU A 47 11.93 -13.52 -13.38
N SER A 48 13.16 -13.28 -13.82
CA SER A 48 14.31 -14.19 -13.61
C SER A 48 14.84 -14.20 -12.17
N ARG A 49 14.29 -13.36 -11.28
CA ARG A 49 14.74 -13.19 -9.89
C ARG A 49 16.23 -12.83 -9.79
N SER A 50 16.72 -12.07 -10.77
CA SER A 50 18.12 -11.68 -10.87
C SER A 50 18.35 -10.23 -10.41
N VAL A 51 19.60 -9.90 -10.09
CA VAL A 51 19.99 -8.53 -9.74
C VAL A 51 20.33 -7.78 -11.03
N ALA A 52 19.57 -6.73 -11.33
CA ALA A 52 19.87 -5.81 -12.42
C ALA A 52 20.52 -4.52 -11.89
N ILE A 53 21.65 -4.16 -12.49
CA ILE A 53 22.30 -2.85 -12.29
C ILE A 53 22.15 -2.11 -13.60
N VAL A 54 21.38 -1.01 -13.59
CA VAL A 54 21.09 -0.26 -14.80
C VAL A 54 21.59 1.17 -14.67
N GLU A 55 22.43 1.56 -15.62
CA GLU A 55 22.81 2.95 -15.82
C GLU A 55 21.85 3.60 -16.79
N SER A 56 21.43 4.83 -16.50
CA SER A 56 20.71 5.62 -17.49
C SER A 56 21.03 7.11 -17.33
N PRO A 57 20.90 7.93 -18.37
CA PRO A 57 21.17 9.36 -18.27
C PRO A 57 20.17 10.07 -17.34
N THR A 58 20.60 11.16 -16.68
CA THR A 58 19.71 12.01 -15.87
C THR A 58 18.64 12.65 -16.75
N GLY A 59 17.41 12.79 -16.24
CA GLY A 59 16.30 13.42 -16.97
C GLY A 59 15.52 12.49 -17.91
N THR A 60 15.90 11.21 -18.03
CA THR A 60 15.22 10.22 -18.90
C THR A 60 14.04 9.51 -18.24
N GLY A 61 13.53 10.00 -17.10
CA GLY A 61 12.37 9.39 -16.43
C GLY A 61 12.66 8.06 -15.72
N LYS A 62 13.89 7.86 -15.22
CA LYS A 62 14.32 6.70 -14.40
C LYS A 62 13.26 6.17 -13.45
N THR A 63 12.77 7.04 -12.56
CA THR A 63 11.80 6.69 -11.52
C THR A 63 10.49 6.18 -12.11
N LEU A 64 10.03 6.82 -13.19
CA LEU A 64 8.81 6.46 -13.87
C LEU A 64 8.92 5.07 -14.51
N SER A 65 9.98 4.83 -15.31
CA SER A 65 10.23 3.54 -15.93
C SER A 65 10.41 2.40 -14.91
N LEU A 66 11.10 2.67 -13.79
CA LEU A 66 11.27 1.70 -12.70
C LEU A 66 9.93 1.34 -12.04
N LEU A 67 9.10 2.34 -11.71
CA LEU A 67 7.81 2.11 -11.09
C LEU A 67 6.84 1.42 -12.05
N THR A 68 6.74 1.88 -13.31
CA THR A 68 5.86 1.28 -14.32
C THR A 68 6.22 -0.19 -14.55
N SER A 69 7.48 -0.52 -14.83
CA SER A 69 7.89 -1.91 -15.07
C SER A 69 7.62 -2.83 -13.88
N ALA A 70 7.94 -2.39 -12.66
CA ALA A 70 7.72 -3.17 -11.46
C ALA A 70 6.23 -3.35 -11.11
N LEU A 71 5.41 -2.31 -11.27
CA LEU A 71 3.96 -2.38 -11.04
C LEU A 71 3.25 -3.26 -12.06
N THR A 72 3.64 -3.16 -13.34
CA THR A 72 3.12 -4.03 -14.39
C THR A 72 3.45 -5.49 -14.10
N TRP A 73 4.71 -5.81 -13.78
CA TRP A 73 5.08 -7.16 -13.38
C TRP A 73 4.31 -7.64 -12.15
N LEU A 74 4.10 -6.76 -11.15
CA LEU A 74 3.35 -7.13 -9.94
C LEU A 74 1.90 -7.48 -10.26
N LYS A 75 1.24 -6.72 -11.14
CA LYS A 75 -0.13 -7.01 -11.61
C LYS A 75 -0.18 -8.35 -12.35
N ASP A 76 0.80 -8.61 -13.20
CA ASP A 76 0.90 -9.88 -13.94
C ASP A 76 1.19 -11.07 -13.02
N GLU A 77 2.00 -10.86 -11.97
CA GLU A 77 2.28 -11.87 -10.95
C GLU A 77 1.06 -12.17 -10.09
N GLN A 78 0.29 -11.15 -9.69
CA GLN A 78 -0.97 -11.34 -8.97
C GLN A 78 -1.96 -12.14 -9.82
N ASN A 79 -2.08 -11.81 -11.11
CA ASN A 79 -2.92 -12.54 -12.06
C ASN A 79 -2.44 -13.99 -12.24
N ARG A 80 -1.12 -14.22 -12.33
CA ARG A 80 -0.51 -15.56 -12.40
C ARG A 80 -0.80 -16.36 -11.14
N SER A 81 -0.62 -15.77 -9.97
CA SER A 81 -0.88 -16.39 -8.67
C SER A 81 -2.35 -16.79 -8.52
N LYS A 82 -3.28 -15.89 -8.84
CA LYS A 82 -4.75 -16.15 -8.81
C LYS A 82 -5.13 -17.31 -9.73
N LYS A 83 -4.60 -17.35 -10.95
CA LYS A 83 -4.79 -18.48 -11.89
C LYS A 83 -4.17 -19.77 -11.35
N GLY A 84 -2.98 -19.71 -10.75
CA GLY A 84 -2.30 -20.84 -10.14
C GLY A 84 -3.09 -21.47 -8.98
N GLN A 85 -3.67 -20.65 -8.11
CA GLN A 85 -4.55 -21.10 -7.02
C GLN A 85 -5.79 -21.83 -7.56
N LEU A 86 -6.46 -21.26 -8.56
CA LEU A 86 -7.62 -21.89 -9.20
C LEU A 86 -7.26 -23.21 -9.88
N ASN A 87 -6.12 -23.28 -10.55
CA ASN A 87 -5.64 -24.51 -11.20
C ASN A 87 -5.24 -25.59 -10.18
N SER A 88 -4.62 -25.21 -9.06
CA SER A 88 -4.27 -26.14 -7.99
C SER A 88 -5.53 -26.71 -7.33
N LEU A 89 -6.53 -25.86 -7.06
CA LEU A 89 -7.83 -26.29 -6.55
C LEU A 89 -8.53 -27.25 -7.52
N ARG A 90 -8.51 -26.92 -8.81
CA ARG A 90 -9.03 -27.77 -9.87
C ARG A 90 -8.40 -29.16 -9.84
N HIS A 91 -7.07 -29.23 -9.82
CA HIS A 91 -6.35 -30.50 -9.77
C HIS A 91 -6.64 -31.29 -8.49
N ALA A 92 -6.74 -30.60 -7.33
CA ALA A 92 -7.07 -31.24 -6.07
C ALA A 92 -8.47 -31.89 -6.10
N LEU A 93 -9.48 -31.19 -6.65
CA LEU A 93 -10.84 -31.68 -6.81
C LEU A 93 -10.93 -32.82 -7.83
N GLU A 94 -10.23 -32.70 -8.96
CA GLU A 94 -10.14 -33.76 -9.97
C GLU A 94 -9.47 -35.05 -9.42
N THR A 95 -8.52 -34.91 -8.49
CA THR A 95 -7.81 -36.05 -7.87
C THR A 95 -8.60 -36.69 -6.73
N SER A 96 -9.26 -35.90 -5.88
CA SER A 96 -10.01 -36.41 -4.72
C SER A 96 -11.39 -36.94 -5.09
N SER A 97 -11.99 -36.45 -6.18
CA SER A 97 -13.40 -36.63 -6.52
C SER A 97 -13.56 -37.27 -7.90
N ALA A 98 -12.79 -38.33 -8.18
CA ALA A 98 -12.74 -38.99 -9.49
C ALA A 98 -14.10 -39.52 -10.01
N SER A 99 -15.11 -39.63 -9.14
CA SER A 99 -16.48 -40.06 -9.48
C SER A 99 -17.47 -38.90 -9.65
N GLU A 100 -17.08 -37.65 -9.40
CA GLU A 100 -17.97 -36.51 -9.54
C GLU A 100 -18.03 -36.00 -10.99
N PRO A 101 -19.21 -35.62 -11.49
CA PRO A 101 -19.32 -35.01 -12.80
C PRO A 101 -18.52 -33.70 -12.91
N ARG A 102 -17.91 -33.44 -14.08
CA ARG A 102 -17.12 -32.22 -14.36
C ARG A 102 -17.81 -30.91 -13.97
N TRP A 103 -19.13 -30.83 -14.09
CA TRP A 103 -19.89 -29.63 -13.74
C TRP A 103 -19.91 -29.33 -12.24
N VAL A 104 -19.79 -30.35 -11.38
CA VAL A 104 -19.70 -30.20 -9.91
C VAL A 104 -18.36 -29.60 -9.51
N ILE A 105 -17.29 -30.08 -10.14
CA ILE A 105 -15.92 -29.55 -9.98
C ILE A 105 -15.89 -28.09 -10.44
N GLU A 106 -16.42 -27.80 -11.63
CA GLU A 106 -16.48 -26.44 -12.17
C GLU A 106 -17.33 -25.51 -11.30
N GLN A 107 -18.46 -25.98 -10.77
CA GLN A 107 -19.28 -25.22 -9.83
C GLN A 107 -18.53 -24.91 -8.53
N SER A 108 -17.74 -25.86 -8.01
CA SER A 108 -16.93 -25.67 -6.81
C SER A 108 -15.81 -24.66 -7.03
N ILE A 109 -15.13 -24.72 -8.17
CA ILE A 109 -14.12 -23.73 -8.60
C ILE A 109 -14.78 -22.36 -8.77
N ALA A 110 -15.92 -22.29 -9.46
CA ALA A 110 -16.66 -21.05 -9.67
C ALA A 110 -17.14 -20.43 -8.34
N ARG A 111 -17.55 -21.26 -7.37
CA ARG A 111 -17.90 -20.82 -6.02
C ARG A 111 -16.70 -20.24 -5.29
N HIS A 112 -15.55 -20.92 -5.35
CA HIS A 112 -14.32 -20.43 -4.72
C HIS A 112 -13.83 -19.13 -5.38
N LYS A 113 -13.86 -19.06 -6.71
CA LYS A 113 -13.56 -17.84 -7.46
C LYS A 113 -14.45 -16.68 -7.03
N ARG A 114 -15.76 -16.89 -6.95
CA ARG A 114 -16.71 -15.85 -6.47
C ARG A 114 -16.43 -15.42 -5.04
N ALA A 115 -15.98 -16.32 -4.16
CA ALA A 115 -15.62 -15.95 -2.80
C ALA A 115 -14.38 -15.03 -2.76
N LEU A 116 -13.34 -15.34 -3.54
CA LEU A 116 -12.15 -14.49 -3.67
C LEU A 116 -12.49 -13.13 -4.30
N ASP A 117 -13.29 -13.14 -5.38
CA ASP A 117 -13.73 -11.91 -6.04
C ASP A 117 -14.59 -11.05 -5.10
N GLN A 118 -15.47 -11.65 -4.30
CA GLN A 118 -16.27 -10.93 -3.29
C GLN A 118 -15.38 -10.30 -2.20
N GLU A 119 -14.34 -10.99 -1.72
CA GLU A 119 -13.41 -10.44 -0.73
C GLU A 119 -12.64 -9.24 -1.30
N GLU A 120 -12.16 -9.36 -2.54
CA GLU A 120 -11.53 -8.26 -3.28
C GLU A 120 -12.50 -7.08 -3.46
N GLU A 121 -13.75 -7.33 -3.82
CA GLU A 121 -14.79 -6.31 -3.96
C GLU A 121 -15.15 -5.64 -2.63
N GLU A 122 -15.27 -6.41 -1.55
CA GLU A 122 -15.55 -5.87 -0.21
C GLU A 122 -14.37 -5.01 0.28
N PHE A 123 -13.15 -5.41 -0.01
CA PHE A 123 -11.97 -4.63 0.30
C PHE A 123 -11.87 -3.37 -0.57
N ALA A 124 -12.09 -3.47 -1.88
CA ALA A 124 -12.15 -2.35 -2.80
C ALA A 124 -13.28 -1.37 -2.44
N GLY A 125 -14.43 -1.89 -2.01
CA GLY A 125 -15.58 -1.11 -1.55
C GLY A 125 -15.29 -0.35 -0.26
N ARG A 126 -14.59 -0.96 0.71
CA ARG A 126 -14.08 -0.24 1.89
C ARG A 126 -13.13 0.90 1.50
N LEU A 127 -12.23 0.62 0.58
CA LEU A 127 -11.25 1.59 0.10
C LEU A 127 -11.93 2.75 -0.67
N ALA A 128 -12.90 2.45 -1.51
CA ALA A 128 -13.70 3.43 -2.25
C ALA A 128 -14.54 4.31 -1.31
N LYS A 129 -15.11 3.75 -0.23
CA LYS A 129 -15.80 4.52 0.81
C LYS A 129 -14.84 5.48 1.51
N ALA A 130 -13.62 5.03 1.84
CA ALA A 130 -12.59 5.90 2.41
C ALA A 130 -12.22 7.05 1.45
N ARG A 131 -12.11 6.78 0.14
CA ARG A 131 -11.90 7.82 -0.89
C ARG A 131 -13.05 8.83 -0.95
N LYS A 132 -14.30 8.36 -1.00
CA LYS A 132 -15.48 9.24 -1.06
C LYS A 132 -15.55 10.15 0.17
N ARG A 133 -15.24 9.59 1.35
CA ARG A 133 -15.19 10.37 2.60
C ARG A 133 -14.08 11.44 2.55
N GLU A 134 -12.90 11.09 2.05
CA GLU A 134 -11.80 12.03 1.86
C GLU A 134 -12.15 13.14 0.87
N GLU A 135 -12.80 12.82 -0.25
CA GLU A 135 -13.22 13.79 -1.27
C GLU A 135 -14.27 14.76 -0.73
N ILE A 136 -15.22 14.28 0.07
CA ILE A 136 -16.21 15.13 0.76
C ILE A 136 -15.50 16.12 1.71
N VAL A 137 -14.54 15.65 2.50
CA VAL A 137 -13.75 16.53 3.38
C VAL A 137 -12.99 17.58 2.57
N ARG A 138 -12.29 17.14 1.51
CA ARG A 138 -11.52 18.04 0.63
C ARG A 138 -12.40 19.07 -0.07
N ARG A 139 -13.62 18.69 -0.50
CA ARG A 139 -14.60 19.61 -1.09
C ARG A 139 -15.11 20.62 -0.07
N LYS A 140 -15.38 20.19 1.17
CA LYS A 140 -15.78 21.07 2.28
C LYS A 140 -14.68 22.08 2.65
N GLU A 141 -13.40 21.67 2.61
CA GLU A 141 -12.27 22.57 2.82
C GLU A 141 -12.10 23.57 1.67
N ASN A 142 -12.09 23.11 0.42
CA ASN A 142 -11.97 23.99 -0.75
C ASN A 142 -13.13 25.00 -0.84
N GLY A 143 -14.36 24.57 -0.50
CA GLY A 143 -15.52 25.45 -0.43
C GLY A 143 -15.44 26.52 0.67
N ARG A 144 -14.72 26.26 1.77
CA ARG A 144 -14.43 27.25 2.82
C ARG A 144 -13.39 28.28 2.39
N VAL A 145 -12.41 27.89 1.58
CA VAL A 145 -11.36 28.80 1.07
C VAL A 145 -11.92 29.79 0.04
N ILE A 146 -12.89 29.37 -0.79
CA ILE A 146 -13.47 30.22 -1.85
C ILE A 146 -14.44 31.30 -1.29
N LYS A 147 -14.97 31.15 -0.07
CA LYS A 147 -15.90 32.14 0.53
C LYS A 147 -15.29 33.49 0.93
N LYS A 148 -14.01 33.76 0.63
CA LYS A 148 -13.41 35.10 0.72
C LYS A 148 -13.22 35.69 -0.69
N THR A 149 -14.30 36.12 -1.34
CA THR A 149 -14.21 36.93 -2.56
C THR A 149 -15.11 38.16 -2.44
N LYS A 150 -14.52 39.32 -2.75
CA LYS A 150 -15.12 40.66 -2.68
C LYS A 150 -16.40 40.75 -3.52
N LEU A 151 -17.39 41.47 -2.99
CA LEU A 151 -18.59 41.92 -3.71
C LEU A 151 -18.19 42.84 -4.88
N THR A 152 -18.28 42.34 -6.11
CA THR A 152 -18.47 43.15 -7.30
C THR A 152 -19.66 42.58 -8.06
N ASN A 153 -20.65 43.45 -8.33
CA ASN A 153 -21.89 43.12 -9.01
C ASN A 153 -21.62 42.83 -10.49
N ASP A 154 -21.76 41.58 -10.91
CA ASP A 154 -22.19 41.22 -12.27
C ASP A 154 -22.94 39.87 -12.22
N PRO A 155 -24.07 39.70 -12.95
CA PRO A 155 -24.86 38.49 -12.92
C PRO A 155 -24.36 37.48 -13.99
N GLU A 156 -23.54 36.51 -13.59
CA GLU A 156 -23.24 35.31 -14.39
C GLU A 156 -24.18 34.15 -14.06
N PRO A 157 -24.34 33.15 -14.96
CA PRO A 157 -25.37 32.12 -14.86
C PRO A 157 -25.18 31.31 -13.57
N GLN A 158 -26.24 31.23 -12.76
CA GLN A 158 -26.26 30.41 -11.57
C GLN A 158 -26.21 28.94 -11.99
N ASP A 159 -25.06 28.31 -11.74
CA ASP A 159 -24.94 26.86 -11.69
C ASP A 159 -25.79 26.37 -10.51
N ASP A 160 -27.02 25.93 -10.82
CA ASP A 160 -28.02 25.46 -9.86
C ASP A 160 -27.55 24.23 -9.06
N SER A 161 -26.43 23.60 -9.43
CA SER A 161 -25.78 22.57 -8.60
C SER A 161 -25.22 23.10 -7.28
N ARG A 162 -25.15 24.43 -7.10
CA ARG A 162 -24.69 25.10 -5.88
C ARG A 162 -25.72 25.12 -4.74
N PHE A 163 -26.98 24.76 -5.04
CA PHE A 163 -28.11 24.80 -4.11
C PHE A 163 -28.97 23.52 -4.15
N LEU A 164 -28.46 22.43 -4.73
CA LEU A 164 -29.07 21.13 -4.53
C LEU A 164 -28.79 20.70 -3.08
N PRO A 165 -29.81 20.33 -2.29
CA PRO A 165 -29.59 19.49 -1.13
C PRO A 165 -28.77 18.29 -1.61
N ASP A 166 -27.63 18.01 -0.97
CA ASP A 166 -26.97 16.73 -1.17
C ASP A 166 -28.04 15.67 -0.88
N ASP A 167 -28.27 14.73 -1.81
CA ASP A 167 -29.05 13.52 -1.52
C ASP A 167 -28.20 12.69 -0.55
N ASP A 168 -28.18 13.16 0.69
CA ASP A 168 -27.55 12.58 1.85
C ASP A 168 -28.37 11.37 2.29
N ASP A 169 -28.24 10.27 1.55
CA ASP A 169 -28.56 8.94 2.07
C ASP A 169 -27.48 8.41 3.04
N ASP A 170 -26.51 9.25 3.42
CA ASP A 170 -25.46 8.94 4.39
C ASP A 170 -25.07 10.13 5.29
N GLU A 171 -25.97 11.09 5.58
CA GLU A 171 -25.84 11.89 6.81
C GLU A 171 -26.15 10.98 8.01
N ASP A 172 -25.10 10.63 8.75
CA ASP A 172 -25.16 10.06 10.10
C ASP A 172 -25.90 8.72 10.29
N LYS A 173 -25.40 7.62 9.71
CA LYS A 173 -25.68 6.26 10.26
C LYS A 173 -25.03 5.97 11.63
N ASP A 174 -24.47 6.99 12.28
CA ASP A 174 -24.05 7.00 13.68
C ASP A 174 -25.04 7.74 14.61
N MET A 175 -26.05 8.43 14.08
CA MET A 175 -27.22 8.83 14.86
C MET A 175 -28.27 7.72 14.78
N LEU A 176 -28.23 6.80 15.75
CA LEU A 176 -29.40 5.96 16.04
C LEU A 176 -30.63 6.87 16.18
N PRO A 177 -31.77 6.55 15.54
CA PRO A 177 -32.98 7.36 15.61
C PRO A 177 -33.26 7.76 17.06
N GLU A 178 -33.49 9.06 17.31
CA GLU A 178 -33.72 9.57 18.67
C GLU A 178 -34.95 8.94 19.35
N ASN A 179 -35.78 8.22 18.59
CA ASN A 179 -36.96 7.50 19.05
C ASN A 179 -36.69 6.09 19.61
N ILE A 180 -35.44 5.75 19.91
CA ILE A 180 -35.06 4.45 20.49
C ILE A 180 -34.66 4.64 21.95
N ASP A 181 -35.16 3.76 22.82
CA ASP A 181 -34.84 3.73 24.25
C ASP A 181 -33.31 3.78 24.48
N PRO A 182 -32.81 4.65 25.40
CA PRO A 182 -31.38 4.80 25.68
C PRO A 182 -30.64 3.48 25.95
N LEU A 183 -31.33 2.51 26.57
CA LEU A 183 -30.76 1.20 26.88
C LEU A 183 -30.55 0.35 25.61
N VAL A 184 -31.51 0.40 24.69
CA VAL A 184 -31.46 -0.32 23.41
C VAL A 184 -30.38 0.30 22.50
N ARG A 185 -30.18 1.62 22.57
CA ARG A 185 -29.12 2.35 21.86
C ARG A 185 -27.72 1.91 22.30
N GLU A 186 -27.50 1.74 23.61
CA GLU A 186 -26.24 1.24 24.15
C GLU A 186 -25.99 -0.24 23.80
N GLN A 187 -27.04 -1.06 23.83
CA GLN A 187 -26.97 -2.47 23.45
C GLN A 187 -26.68 -2.65 21.96
N LEU A 188 -27.30 -1.87 21.08
CA LEU A 188 -27.02 -1.85 19.64
C LEU A 188 -25.57 -1.43 19.34
N LYS A 189 -25.03 -0.45 20.09
CA LYS A 189 -23.64 -0.02 19.98
C LYS A 189 -22.66 -1.13 20.36
N LYS A 190 -22.96 -1.88 21.43
CA LYS A 190 -22.17 -3.04 21.88
C LYS A 190 -22.29 -4.27 20.97
N LEU A 191 -23.47 -4.50 20.37
CA LEU A 191 -23.67 -5.57 19.39
C LEU A 191 -22.94 -5.26 18.09
N ARG A 192 -23.06 -4.02 17.59
CA ARG A 192 -22.32 -3.55 16.40
C ARG A 192 -20.82 -3.64 16.60
N SER A 193 -20.28 -3.12 17.71
CA SER A 193 -18.84 -3.20 17.99
C SER A 193 -18.34 -4.64 18.06
N LYS A 194 -19.15 -5.58 18.60
CA LYS A 194 -18.85 -7.02 18.58
C LYS A 194 -18.90 -7.63 17.19
N THR A 195 -19.87 -7.29 16.33
CA THR A 195 -19.89 -7.79 14.94
C THR A 195 -18.75 -7.27 14.08
N TYR A 196 -18.31 -6.01 14.28
CA TYR A 196 -17.12 -5.46 13.61
C TYR A 196 -15.82 -6.07 14.18
N ALA A 197 -15.73 -6.26 15.50
CA ALA A 197 -14.57 -6.90 16.14
C ALA A 197 -14.46 -8.39 15.83
N SER A 198 -15.58 -9.10 15.59
CA SER A 198 -15.60 -10.53 15.30
C SER A 198 -15.32 -10.85 13.83
N LYS A 199 -15.50 -9.89 12.90
CA LYS A 199 -15.06 -10.03 11.50
C LYS A 199 -13.59 -9.61 11.28
N ASN A 200 -13.01 -8.81 12.17
CA ASN A 200 -11.67 -8.22 11.98
C ASN A 200 -10.53 -8.93 12.74
N ASN A 201 -10.80 -9.99 13.52
CA ASN A 201 -9.81 -10.59 14.44
C ASN A 201 -9.31 -12.00 14.08
N ALA A 202 -9.56 -12.54 12.88
CA ALA A 202 -9.09 -13.89 12.55
C ALA A 202 -8.82 -14.17 11.06
N GLU A 203 -8.46 -13.16 10.27
CA GLU A 203 -7.92 -13.37 8.93
C GLU A 203 -6.58 -12.63 8.86
N GLU A 204 -5.48 -13.39 8.92
CA GLU A 204 -4.15 -12.85 8.64
C GLU A 204 -4.18 -12.24 7.24
N ASP A 205 -4.05 -10.91 7.15
CA ASP A 205 -4.03 -10.19 5.87
C ASP A 205 -3.07 -10.90 4.89
N PRO A 206 -3.54 -11.32 3.69
CA PRO A 206 -2.73 -12.10 2.79
C PRO A 206 -1.46 -11.34 2.43
N ILE A 207 -0.30 -11.96 2.70
CA ILE A 207 1.01 -11.39 2.42
C ILE A 207 1.17 -11.34 0.90
N CYS A 208 0.82 -10.21 0.30
CA CYS A 208 1.06 -9.97 -1.13
C CYS A 208 2.55 -9.79 -1.39
N THR A 209 3.01 -10.17 -2.58
CA THR A 209 4.29 -9.72 -3.14
C THR A 209 4.33 -8.19 -3.13
N LYS A 210 5.41 -7.60 -2.62
CA LYS A 210 5.55 -6.15 -2.44
C LYS A 210 6.73 -5.61 -3.23
N ILE A 211 6.64 -4.34 -3.58
CA ILE A 211 7.72 -3.54 -4.15
C ILE A 211 8.23 -2.63 -3.03
N PHE A 212 9.46 -2.85 -2.59
CA PHE A 212 10.17 -1.93 -1.70
C PHE A 212 10.95 -0.93 -2.53
N PHE A 213 10.49 0.32 -2.52
CA PHE A 213 11.19 1.42 -3.16
C PHE A 213 12.03 2.15 -2.11
N ALA A 214 13.35 2.02 -2.20
CA ALA A 214 14.25 2.64 -1.25
C ALA A 214 15.14 3.72 -1.86
N SER A 215 15.31 4.80 -1.09
CA SER A 215 16.12 5.94 -1.47
C SER A 215 16.84 6.56 -0.28
N ARG A 216 17.83 7.43 -0.54
CA ARG A 216 18.61 8.09 0.52
C ARG A 216 17.86 9.28 1.11
N THR A 217 17.20 10.07 0.27
CA THR A 217 16.59 11.34 0.67
C THR A 217 15.08 11.27 0.68
N HIS A 218 14.46 11.97 1.63
CA HIS A 218 13.01 12.08 1.73
C HIS A 218 12.39 12.70 0.47
N THR A 219 13.06 13.71 -0.10
CA THR A 219 12.61 14.40 -1.33
C THR A 219 12.50 13.43 -2.51
N GLN A 220 13.40 12.46 -2.65
CA GLN A 220 13.30 11.44 -3.69
C GLN A 220 12.09 10.51 -3.48
N LEU A 221 11.76 10.17 -2.23
CA LEU A 221 10.58 9.37 -1.90
C LEU A 221 9.30 10.15 -2.23
N THR A 222 9.22 11.43 -1.86
CA THR A 222 8.11 12.32 -2.23
C THR A 222 7.96 12.45 -3.75
N GLN A 223 9.08 12.56 -4.48
CA GLN A 223 9.06 12.58 -5.94
C GLN A 223 8.54 11.25 -6.51
N ALA A 224 8.96 10.11 -5.98
CA ALA A 224 8.46 8.81 -6.42
C ALA A 224 6.94 8.66 -6.22
N ILE A 225 6.39 9.13 -5.08
CA ILE A 225 4.94 9.16 -4.85
C ILE A 225 4.24 10.10 -5.84
N SER A 226 4.85 11.24 -6.16
CA SER A 226 4.29 12.17 -7.16
C SER A 226 4.27 11.58 -8.57
N GLU A 227 5.31 10.85 -8.97
CA GLU A 227 5.32 10.11 -10.24
C GLU A 227 4.33 8.95 -10.25
N LEU A 228 4.18 8.24 -9.11
CA LEU A 228 3.19 7.17 -8.97
C LEU A 228 1.76 7.68 -9.16
N ARG A 229 1.43 8.88 -8.65
CA ARG A 229 0.13 9.51 -8.87
C ARG A 229 -0.16 9.75 -10.36
N LYS A 230 0.88 9.97 -11.19
CA LYS A 230 0.73 10.12 -12.64
C LYS A 230 0.49 8.77 -13.33
N ILE A 231 1.30 7.75 -12.99
CA ILE A 231 1.19 6.38 -13.52
C ILE A 231 -0.21 5.82 -13.30
N THR A 232 -0.74 6.03 -12.10
CA THR A 232 -1.99 5.39 -11.68
C THR A 232 -3.21 6.04 -12.30
N GLY A 233 -3.16 7.30 -12.77
CA GLY A 233 -4.27 7.93 -13.50
C GLY A 233 -5.64 7.92 -12.79
N GLY A 234 -5.69 7.61 -11.49
CA GLY A 234 -6.91 7.37 -10.71
C GLY A 234 -7.17 5.92 -10.27
N GLU A 235 -6.47 4.94 -10.86
CA GLU A 235 -6.49 3.54 -10.40
C GLU A 235 -5.96 3.42 -8.97
N VAL A 236 -6.43 2.39 -8.27
CA VAL A 236 -6.12 2.14 -6.87
C VAL A 236 -4.82 1.36 -6.78
N THR A 237 -3.70 2.06 -6.64
CA THR A 237 -2.45 1.43 -6.18
C THR A 237 -2.27 1.61 -4.69
N ARG A 238 -2.07 0.50 -3.99
CA ARG A 238 -1.92 0.48 -2.53
C ARG A 238 -0.50 0.85 -2.17
N ALA A 239 -0.25 2.14 -2.02
CA ALA A 239 1.08 2.66 -1.72
C ALA A 239 1.15 3.26 -0.31
N ILE A 240 2.21 2.93 0.43
CA ILE A 240 2.47 3.49 1.76
C ILE A 240 3.90 4.01 1.87
N SER A 241 4.05 5.16 2.53
CA SER A 241 5.35 5.76 2.80
C SER A 241 5.75 5.53 4.26
N LEU A 242 6.89 4.86 4.47
CA LEU A 242 7.46 4.62 5.79
C LEU A 242 8.54 5.64 6.11
N ALA A 243 8.53 6.12 7.36
CA ALA A 243 9.53 7.06 7.86
C ALA A 243 9.86 6.81 9.33
N SER A 244 10.87 7.53 9.82
CA SER A 244 11.22 7.54 11.24
C SER A 244 10.11 8.18 12.09
N ARG A 245 10.13 7.91 13.41
CA ARG A 245 9.19 8.57 14.35
C ARG A 245 9.30 10.10 14.28
N LYS A 246 10.49 10.63 13.99
CA LYS A 246 10.75 12.08 13.90
C LYS A 246 9.91 12.77 12.83
N ASN A 247 9.63 12.07 11.73
CA ASN A 247 8.88 12.62 10.61
C ASN A 247 7.37 12.36 10.72
N LEU A 248 6.95 11.25 11.37
CA LEU A 248 5.54 10.85 11.45
C LEU A 248 4.83 11.20 12.77
N CYS A 249 5.57 11.63 13.80
CA CYS A 249 4.97 11.97 15.09
C CYS A 249 4.14 13.27 14.97
N ILE A 250 2.91 13.24 15.51
CA ILE A 250 1.99 14.39 15.57
C ILE A 250 1.92 15.03 16.97
N HIS A 251 2.61 14.45 17.96
CA HIS A 251 2.60 14.94 19.33
C HIS A 251 3.62 16.05 19.53
N ASP A 252 3.17 17.31 19.46
CA ASP A 252 4.06 18.46 19.40
C ASP A 252 4.95 18.62 20.64
N THR A 253 4.49 18.25 21.83
CA THR A 253 5.32 18.32 23.05
C THR A 253 6.45 17.28 23.05
N LEU A 254 6.27 16.13 22.39
CA LEU A 254 7.31 15.13 22.20
C LEU A 254 8.32 15.59 21.14
N ARG A 255 7.84 16.25 20.08
CA ARG A 255 8.70 16.81 19.02
C ARG A 255 9.54 17.98 19.51
N ALA A 256 9.01 18.77 20.45
CA ALA A 256 9.69 19.91 21.04
C ALA A 256 10.72 19.51 22.12
N GLN A 257 10.64 18.31 22.68
CA GLN A 257 11.65 17.82 23.62
C GLN A 257 12.98 17.59 22.89
N ALA A 258 14.04 18.21 23.41
CA ALA A 258 15.41 17.96 22.97
C ALA A 258 15.87 16.59 23.51
N GLY A 259 15.82 15.55 22.68
CA GLY A 259 16.20 14.19 23.07
C GLY A 259 15.96 13.16 21.97
N ASP A 260 16.22 11.89 22.28
CA ASP A 260 15.85 10.80 21.37
C ASP A 260 14.33 10.55 21.43
N LEU A 261 13.63 11.00 20.39
CA LEU A 261 12.20 10.82 20.24
C LEU A 261 11.79 9.34 20.30
N ASP A 262 12.66 8.42 19.87
CA ASP A 262 12.37 6.98 19.90
C ASP A 262 12.26 6.43 21.32
N GLU A 263 13.08 6.92 22.25
CA GLU A 263 13.06 6.54 23.66
C GLU A 263 11.88 7.18 24.38
N ALA A 264 11.69 8.50 24.22
CA ALA A 264 10.57 9.23 24.80
C ALA A 264 9.20 8.65 24.37
N CYS A 265 9.09 8.22 23.10
CA CYS A 265 7.87 7.56 22.61
C CYS A 265 7.65 6.19 23.27
N ARG A 266 8.70 5.40 23.53
CA ARG A 266 8.58 4.12 24.23
C ARG A 266 8.21 4.33 25.70
N GLU A 267 8.84 5.28 26.37
CA GLU A 267 8.56 5.60 27.77
C GLU A 267 7.10 6.02 28.00
N ILE A 268 6.54 6.85 27.13
CA ILE A 268 5.13 7.26 27.26
C ILE A 268 4.19 6.08 27.06
N ASN A 269 4.57 5.10 26.23
CA ASN A 269 3.75 3.92 25.98
C ASN A 269 3.85 2.85 27.07
N THR A 270 4.92 2.83 27.88
CA THR A 270 5.07 1.91 29.03
C THR A 270 4.35 2.40 30.28
N ARG A 271 4.00 3.69 30.35
CA ARG A 271 3.26 4.29 31.47
C ARG A 271 1.79 3.80 31.53
N PRO A 272 1.15 3.87 32.72
CA PRO A 272 -0.25 3.46 32.91
C PRO A 272 -1.24 4.25 32.02
N LYS A 273 -2.42 3.67 31.76
CA LYS A 273 -3.40 4.07 30.72
C LYS A 273 -3.69 5.58 30.64
N GLU A 274 -3.68 6.30 31.76
CA GLU A 274 -3.96 7.75 31.84
C GLU A 274 -2.83 8.65 31.27
N SER A 275 -1.64 8.08 31.10
CA SER A 275 -0.43 8.81 30.65
C SER A 275 0.16 8.25 29.36
N ARG A 276 -0.63 7.46 28.62
CA ARG A 276 -0.29 7.00 27.28
C ARG A 276 -0.41 8.13 26.27
N CYS A 277 0.21 7.94 25.10
CA CYS A 277 0.10 8.89 24.00
C CYS A 277 -1.38 9.04 23.59
N PRO A 278 -1.96 10.25 23.61
CA PRO A 278 -3.37 10.47 23.24
C PRO A 278 -3.71 10.01 21.81
N PHE A 279 -2.69 9.97 20.94
CA PHE A 279 -2.83 9.60 19.54
C PHE A 279 -2.69 8.10 19.28
N LEU A 280 -2.22 7.32 20.26
CA LEU A 280 -2.15 5.86 20.13
C LEU A 280 -3.40 5.25 20.77
N PRO A 281 -4.38 4.79 19.99
CA PRO A 281 -5.56 4.14 20.56
C PRO A 281 -5.18 2.86 21.30
N GLY A 282 -5.95 2.53 22.34
CA GLY A 282 -5.80 1.28 23.08
C GLY A 282 -6.19 0.05 22.24
N ILE A 283 -5.90 -1.14 22.76
CA ILE A 283 -6.22 -2.44 22.12
C ILE A 283 -7.72 -2.56 21.82
N ASP A 284 -8.58 -2.00 22.68
CA ASP A 284 -10.05 -1.99 22.50
C ASP A 284 -10.52 -1.06 21.36
N GLU A 285 -9.67 -0.14 20.90
CA GLU A 285 -9.98 0.86 19.86
C GLU A 285 -9.17 0.63 18.57
N GLU A 286 -8.73 -0.60 18.31
CA GLU A 286 -7.96 -0.97 17.11
C GLU A 286 -8.68 -0.58 15.80
N SER A 287 -10.01 -0.48 15.81
CA SER A 287 -10.80 0.05 14.69
C SER A 287 -10.29 1.39 14.18
N ARG A 288 -9.83 2.32 15.04
CA ARG A 288 -9.32 3.62 14.59
C ARG A 288 -8.02 3.50 13.80
N LEU A 289 -7.16 2.53 14.15
CA LEU A 289 -5.94 2.25 13.38
C LEU A 289 -6.26 1.60 12.04
N LEU A 290 -7.30 0.76 11.98
CA LEU A 290 -7.78 0.15 10.75
C LEU A 290 -8.44 1.19 9.84
N ASP A 291 -9.21 2.12 10.40
CA ASP A 291 -9.78 3.24 9.64
C ASP A 291 -8.65 4.11 9.08
N PHE A 292 -7.63 4.44 9.88
CA PHE A 292 -6.45 5.17 9.40
C PHE A 292 -5.72 4.40 8.29
N ARG A 293 -5.55 3.08 8.44
CA ARG A 293 -4.94 2.21 7.42
C ARG A 293 -5.69 2.31 6.10
N ASP A 294 -7.02 2.21 6.15
CA ASP A 294 -7.85 2.22 4.95
C ASP A 294 -7.81 3.59 4.26
N HIS A 295 -7.78 4.71 5.01
CA HIS A 295 -7.57 6.05 4.43
C HIS A 295 -6.14 6.25 3.92
N ALA A 296 -5.13 5.66 4.56
CA ALA A 296 -3.74 5.75 4.13
C ALA A 296 -3.49 5.01 2.81
N LEU A 297 -4.20 3.89 2.58
CA LEU A 297 -4.14 3.11 1.34
C LEU A 297 -5.07 3.64 0.24
N ALA A 298 -6.00 4.54 0.56
CA ALA A 298 -7.00 5.05 -0.37
C ALA A 298 -6.34 5.78 -1.54
N HIS A 299 -5.39 6.66 -1.24
CA HIS A 299 -4.60 7.38 -2.23
C HIS A 299 -3.11 7.28 -1.89
N PRO A 300 -2.21 7.27 -2.88
CA PRO A 300 -0.78 7.36 -2.61
C PRO A 300 -0.45 8.65 -1.86
N LYS A 301 -0.20 8.55 -0.56
CA LYS A 301 0.14 9.67 0.32
C LYS A 301 1.64 9.71 0.57
N ASP A 302 2.19 10.92 0.55
CA ASP A 302 3.54 11.13 1.03
C ASP A 302 3.56 11.21 2.56
N ILE A 303 4.73 11.45 3.14
CA ILE A 303 4.90 11.46 4.60
C ILE A 303 4.19 12.68 5.23
N GLU A 304 4.11 13.81 4.53
CA GLU A 304 3.45 15.02 5.03
C GLU A 304 1.92 14.90 5.00
N ASP A 305 1.39 14.28 3.94
CA ASP A 305 -0.01 13.92 3.79
C ASP A 305 -0.44 12.94 4.90
N LEU A 306 0.41 11.96 5.24
CA LEU A 306 0.14 11.00 6.33
C LEU A 306 0.11 11.67 7.71
N VAL A 307 0.99 12.65 7.95
CA VAL A 307 1.00 13.46 9.18
C VAL A 307 -0.28 14.30 9.27
N SER A 308 -0.70 14.90 8.16
CA SER A 308 -1.92 15.70 8.07
C SER A 308 -3.17 14.85 8.33
N LEU A 309 -3.25 13.66 7.71
CA LEU A 309 -4.30 12.68 7.95
C LEU A 309 -4.37 12.25 9.43
N GLY A 310 -3.21 12.03 10.06
CA GLY A 310 -3.16 11.66 11.47
C GLY A 310 -3.64 12.77 12.41
N ARG A 311 -3.40 14.03 12.06
CA ARG A 311 -3.92 15.18 12.80
C ARG A 311 -5.43 15.30 12.68
N GLU A 312 -5.97 15.10 11.49
CA GLU A 312 -7.40 15.11 11.22
C GLU A 312 -8.14 14.00 11.98
N GLN A 313 -7.63 12.76 11.88
CA GLN A 313 -8.23 11.59 12.52
C GLN A 313 -7.79 11.38 13.97
N LYS A 314 -6.95 12.28 14.51
CA LYS A 314 -6.33 12.19 15.85
C LYS A 314 -5.72 10.83 16.16
N THR A 315 -5.12 10.20 15.16
CA THR A 315 -4.56 8.84 15.23
C THR A 315 -3.08 8.87 14.85
N CYS A 316 -2.25 8.07 15.53
CA CYS A 316 -0.80 8.06 15.36
C CYS A 316 -0.40 7.52 13.97
N PRO A 317 0.19 8.35 13.08
CA PRO A 317 0.58 7.90 11.74
C PRO A 317 1.63 6.78 11.79
N TYR A 318 2.58 6.84 12.72
CA TYR A 318 3.66 5.86 12.80
C TYR A 318 3.18 4.42 13.02
N TYR A 319 2.19 4.22 13.88
CA TYR A 319 1.62 2.89 14.12
C TYR A 319 0.55 2.53 13.09
N GLY A 320 -0.19 3.53 12.58
CA GLY A 320 -1.18 3.32 11.52
C GLY A 320 -0.57 2.84 10.20
N THR A 321 0.53 3.47 9.75
CA THR A 321 1.22 3.06 8.50
C THR A 321 1.82 1.67 8.60
N ARG A 322 2.25 1.23 9.79
CA ARG A 322 2.75 -0.14 10.02
C ARG A 322 1.69 -1.21 9.77
N LYS A 323 0.44 -0.95 10.17
CA LYS A 323 -0.70 -1.85 9.89
C LYS A 323 -1.05 -1.88 8.40
N ALA A 324 -0.68 -0.84 7.64
CA ALA A 324 -0.88 -0.78 6.19
C ALA A 324 0.16 -1.59 5.38
N ILE A 325 1.32 -1.94 5.96
CA ILE A 325 2.40 -2.64 5.26
C ILE A 325 1.92 -3.95 4.64
N ASN A 326 1.12 -4.74 5.37
CA ASN A 326 0.68 -6.06 4.89
C ASN A 326 -0.17 -5.97 3.61
N ARG A 327 -1.04 -4.96 3.53
CA ARG A 327 -1.96 -4.73 2.41
C ARG A 327 -1.37 -3.82 1.31
N ALA A 328 -0.20 -3.25 1.52
CA ALA A 328 0.46 -2.38 0.54
C ALA A 328 1.16 -3.21 -0.55
N GLU A 329 1.04 -2.73 -1.79
CA GLU A 329 1.75 -3.21 -2.98
C GLU A 329 3.08 -2.51 -3.13
N LEU A 330 3.11 -1.20 -2.88
CA LEU A 330 4.30 -0.38 -2.93
C LEU A 330 4.59 0.19 -1.54
N VAL A 331 5.80 -0.05 -1.04
CA VAL A 331 6.29 0.50 0.21
C VAL A 331 7.49 1.37 -0.10
N THR A 332 7.36 2.68 0.12
CA THR A 332 8.50 3.60 0.00
C THR A 332 9.19 3.73 1.37
N LEU A 333 10.52 3.61 1.41
CA LEU A 333 11.26 3.73 2.67
C LEU A 333 12.68 4.26 2.48
N PRO A 334 13.27 4.92 3.49
CA PRO A 334 14.67 5.30 3.43
C PRO A 334 15.63 4.09 3.60
N TYR A 335 16.85 4.20 3.06
CA TYR A 335 17.86 3.13 3.09
C TYR A 335 18.19 2.58 4.46
N ASN A 336 18.17 3.42 5.49
CA ASN A 336 18.42 2.98 6.85
C ASN A 336 17.39 1.95 7.32
N LEU A 337 16.11 2.10 6.95
CA LEU A 337 15.06 1.15 7.34
C LEU A 337 15.14 -0.17 6.56
N LEU A 338 15.68 -0.16 5.34
CA LEU A 338 15.84 -1.36 4.53
C LEU A 338 17.12 -2.14 4.88
N LEU A 339 18.25 -1.45 5.01
CA LEU A 339 19.55 -2.11 5.12
C LEU A 339 19.87 -2.53 6.56
N GLN A 340 19.36 -1.80 7.57
CA GLN A 340 19.62 -2.14 8.97
C GLN A 340 18.69 -3.27 9.42
N LYS A 341 19.28 -4.40 9.84
CA LYS A 341 18.53 -5.57 10.33
C LYS A 341 17.58 -5.25 11.51
N PRO A 342 17.99 -4.49 12.55
CA PRO A 342 17.08 -4.16 13.66
C PRO A 342 15.85 -3.35 13.22
N ALA A 343 16.02 -2.46 12.23
CA ALA A 343 14.92 -1.64 11.72
C ALA A 343 13.92 -2.49 10.91
N ARG A 344 14.42 -3.44 10.11
CA ARG A 344 13.57 -4.39 9.37
C ARG A 344 12.76 -5.29 10.30
N GLU A 345 13.41 -5.87 11.31
CA GLU A 345 12.73 -6.72 12.31
C GLU A 345 11.67 -5.94 13.08
N ALA A 346 11.96 -4.69 13.47
CA ALA A 346 11.00 -3.84 14.16
C ALA A 346 9.80 -3.39 13.30
N LEU A 347 9.92 -3.46 11.96
CA LEU A 347 8.85 -3.18 11.01
C LEU A 347 8.15 -4.45 10.52
N GLY A 348 8.68 -5.64 10.84
CA GLY A 348 8.17 -6.92 10.32
C GLY A 348 8.39 -7.10 8.81
N ILE A 349 9.44 -6.47 8.25
CA ILE A 349 9.73 -6.53 6.82
C ILE A 349 10.63 -7.75 6.54
N ASP A 350 10.05 -8.79 5.92
CA ASP A 350 10.82 -9.80 5.20
C ASP A 350 11.18 -9.27 3.80
N LEU A 351 12.31 -9.69 3.24
CA LEU A 351 12.74 -9.36 1.88
C LEU A 351 12.57 -10.53 0.92
N LYS A 352 12.23 -11.72 1.42
CA LYS A 352 12.08 -12.91 0.59
C LYS A 352 10.85 -12.78 -0.31
N ASN A 353 10.98 -13.16 -1.59
CA ASN A 353 9.92 -13.11 -2.60
C ASN A 353 9.32 -11.70 -2.81
N HIS A 354 10.11 -10.66 -2.63
CA HIS A 354 9.70 -9.27 -2.86
C HIS A 354 10.66 -8.57 -3.82
N ILE A 355 10.15 -7.53 -4.49
CA ILE A 355 10.93 -6.70 -5.41
C ILE A 355 11.57 -5.58 -4.60
N ILE A 356 12.86 -5.34 -4.82
CA ILE A 356 13.58 -4.23 -4.18
C ILE A 356 14.11 -3.32 -5.28
N LEU A 357 13.66 -2.07 -5.26
CA LEU A 357 14.13 -1.00 -6.14
C LEU A 357 14.99 -0.04 -5.31
N LEU A 358 16.29 0.04 -5.64
CA LEU A 358 17.24 0.94 -4.98
C LEU A 358 17.61 2.08 -5.94
N ILE A 359 17.32 3.34 -5.58
CA ILE A 359 17.70 4.50 -6.40
C ILE A 359 18.82 5.30 -5.71
N PRO A 360 20.10 5.06 -6.08
CA PRO A 360 21.20 5.84 -5.53
C PRO A 360 21.09 7.31 -5.94
N PHE A 361 21.45 8.20 -5.01
CA PHE A 361 21.49 9.64 -5.23
C PHE A 361 22.55 9.96 -6.30
N SER A 362 22.12 10.35 -7.49
CA SER A 362 22.97 11.01 -8.47
C SER A 362 22.91 12.52 -8.20
N GLN A 363 23.66 12.99 -7.20
CA GLN A 363 24.21 14.33 -7.33
C GLN A 363 25.65 14.19 -7.78
N PHE A 364 25.95 14.91 -8.85
CA PHE A 364 27.30 15.34 -9.18
C PHE A 364 28.01 15.84 -7.91
N THR A 365 29.00 15.10 -7.43
CA THR A 365 30.19 15.68 -6.82
C THR A 365 31.38 15.08 -7.55
N PRO A 366 32.09 15.83 -8.41
CA PRO A 366 33.40 15.43 -8.89
C PRO A 366 34.38 15.70 -7.75
N GLU A 367 34.41 14.80 -6.77
CA GLU A 367 35.43 14.77 -5.72
C GLU A 367 36.01 13.35 -5.71
N PRO A 368 37.32 13.19 -5.97
CA PRO A 368 37.95 11.88 -6.00
C PRO A 368 38.16 11.45 -4.55
N CYS A 369 37.19 10.78 -3.95
CA CYS A 369 37.41 10.07 -2.69
C CYS A 369 38.31 8.85 -2.95
N ARG A 370 39.62 9.12 -3.00
CA ARG A 370 40.68 8.13 -2.77
C ARG A 370 40.61 7.65 -1.31
N THR A 371 40.94 6.37 -1.18
CA THR A 371 41.42 5.63 0.01
C THR A 371 40.37 4.94 0.90
N PRO A 372 40.75 3.83 1.57
CA PRO A 372 41.31 2.62 0.97
C PRO A 372 40.51 1.37 1.40
N PHE A 373 40.50 0.36 0.52
CA PHE A 373 40.06 -0.99 0.85
C PHE A 373 40.87 -1.55 2.02
N TYR A 374 40.21 -1.80 3.16
CA TYR A 374 40.71 -2.74 4.15
C TYR A 374 40.38 -4.16 3.67
N ASN A 375 41.41 -4.86 3.19
CA ASN A 375 41.41 -6.29 2.96
C ASN A 375 41.18 -7.02 4.30
N TYR A 376 40.05 -7.70 4.43
CA TYR A 376 39.90 -8.77 5.42
C TYR A 376 40.44 -10.07 4.81
N HIS A 377 41.67 -10.43 5.19
CA HIS A 377 42.17 -11.79 5.08
C HIS A 377 41.47 -12.67 6.12
N TYR A 378 40.83 -13.75 5.67
CA TYR A 378 40.45 -14.89 6.51
C TYR A 378 41.68 -15.78 6.75
N PRO A 379 42.00 -16.17 7.99
CA PRO A 379 42.88 -17.31 8.23
C PRO A 379 42.07 -18.61 8.26
N ASN A 380 42.67 -19.68 7.73
CA ASN A 380 42.24 -21.07 7.89
C ASN A 380 42.36 -21.55 9.33
#